data_AF-A0A1S9BRR2-F1
#
_entry.id   AF-A0A1S9BRR2-F1
#
_cell.length_a   1.000
_cell.length_b   1.000
_cell.length_c   1.000
_cell.angle_alpha   90.00
_cell.angle_beta   90.00
_cell.angle_gamma   90.00
#
_symmetry.space_group_name_H-M   'P 1'
#
loop_
_entity.id
_entity.type
_entity.pdbx_description
1 polymer ?
#
loop_
_entity_poly.entity_id
_entity_poly.type
_entity_poly.pdbx_seq_one_letter_code
_entity_poly.pdbx_strand_id
1 'polypeptide(L)'
;MSNIYIAGAHSRGITAGHYLTYLDPSVKIIAYLYNNDEDNPSDIDGVPVMKIDDNSKLDTTCTVYLGMRGINHKGITETLLKCGMQHIIPVDVWLDIELRNKYIEMYFKSVGRKFEKISDYQSGKTSFNSDATIYVANSVIDKALKENYAFLPEEKIIQVGTSLADRKINADFFDCEGDNISDRNKQFCELTALYWIWKHATEDIVGLVHYRRHFILPEKWVEIMDANNIDVILPVPLYVHPCLEGDYRSRHIEKHWDDMLTFFKVNHKEEYDVVNNYFKTTALFTPCNMLIARREVFNDLCKWMFPVLFYVADTGGVEEDNYQNRYPGFISERLISYFFEKNRDKYKVVYCDKNFLNT
;
A
#
# COMPACT_ATOMS: atom_id res chain seq x y z
N MET A 1 32.52 -2.79 4.94
CA MET A 1 31.60 -2.96 3.79
C MET A 1 31.08 -4.38 3.84
N SER A 2 29.77 -4.55 3.87
CA SER A 2 29.14 -5.87 3.85
C SER A 2 28.57 -6.11 2.45
N ASN A 3 29.16 -7.03 1.69
CA ASN A 3 28.61 -7.42 0.39
C ASN A 3 27.44 -8.38 0.59
N ILE A 4 26.35 -8.15 -0.14
CA ILE A 4 25.13 -8.97 -0.06
C ILE A 4 24.59 -9.31 -1.44
N TYR A 5 23.88 -10.42 -1.52
CA TYR A 5 23.00 -10.74 -2.64
C TYR A 5 21.54 -10.51 -2.23
N ILE A 6 20.72 -10.10 -3.20
CA ILE A 6 19.26 -10.13 -3.05
C ILE A 6 18.71 -11.17 -4.02
N ALA A 7 18.07 -12.21 -3.53
CA ALA A 7 17.30 -13.10 -4.38
C ALA A 7 15.94 -12.45 -4.68
N GLY A 8 15.65 -12.23 -5.96
CA GLY A 8 14.47 -11.54 -6.49
C GLY A 8 14.81 -10.19 -7.08
N ALA A 9 14.59 -10.02 -8.39
CA ALA A 9 14.92 -8.80 -9.15
C ALA A 9 13.69 -7.95 -9.51
N HIS A 10 12.57 -8.15 -8.81
CA HIS A 10 11.34 -7.39 -8.95
C HIS A 10 11.06 -6.53 -7.71
N SER A 11 9.91 -5.84 -7.69
CA SER A 11 9.51 -4.86 -6.67
C SER A 11 9.92 -5.20 -5.23
N ARG A 12 9.59 -6.39 -4.70
CA ARG A 12 9.94 -6.76 -3.31
C ARG A 12 11.44 -6.83 -3.06
N GLY A 13 12.21 -7.36 -4.00
CA GLY A 13 13.66 -7.48 -3.88
C GLY A 13 14.34 -6.12 -4.00
N ILE A 14 13.90 -5.30 -4.95
CA ILE A 14 14.37 -3.93 -5.12
C ILE A 14 14.08 -3.11 -3.85
N THR A 15 12.86 -3.19 -3.31
CA THR A 15 12.48 -2.49 -2.07
C THR A 15 13.31 -2.96 -0.87
N ALA A 16 13.50 -4.27 -0.70
CA ALA A 16 14.34 -4.80 0.38
C ALA A 16 15.80 -4.36 0.24
N GLY A 17 16.35 -4.43 -0.97
CA GLY A 17 17.69 -3.94 -1.28
C GLY A 17 17.86 -2.45 -0.95
N HIS A 18 16.88 -1.62 -1.34
CA HIS A 18 16.86 -0.19 -1.03
C HIS A 18 16.83 0.09 0.48
N TYR A 19 15.99 -0.62 1.24
CA TYR A 19 15.97 -0.46 2.70
C TYR A 19 17.33 -0.80 3.32
N LEU A 20 17.93 -1.93 2.92
CA LEU A 20 19.21 -2.38 3.47
C LEU A 20 20.34 -1.38 3.18
N THR A 21 20.45 -0.89 1.95
CA THR A 21 21.52 0.06 1.57
C THR A 21 21.29 1.48 2.09
N TYR A 22 20.03 1.90 2.27
CA TYR A 22 19.71 3.19 2.85
C TYR A 22 20.00 3.22 4.36
N LEU A 23 19.66 2.14 5.07
CA LEU A 23 19.86 2.02 6.52
C LEU A 23 21.32 1.83 6.90
N ASP A 24 22.09 1.13 6.07
CA ASP A 24 23.54 0.99 6.24
C ASP A 24 24.25 1.26 4.90
N PRO A 25 24.78 2.48 4.69
CA PRO A 25 25.52 2.85 3.48
C PRO A 25 26.79 2.01 3.24
N SER A 26 27.24 1.20 4.20
CA SER A 26 28.36 0.28 4.02
C SER A 26 27.96 -1.06 3.39
N VAL A 27 26.65 -1.34 3.29
CA VAL A 27 26.09 -2.49 2.58
C VAL A 27 26.17 -2.24 1.08
N LYS A 28 26.66 -3.23 0.34
CA LYS A 28 26.70 -3.20 -1.12
C LYS A 28 26.01 -4.43 -1.70
N ILE A 29 25.00 -4.20 -2.53
CA ILE A 29 24.37 -5.28 -3.31
C ILE A 29 25.30 -5.61 -4.46
N ILE A 30 25.80 -6.84 -4.51
CA ILE A 30 26.72 -7.28 -5.58
C ILE A 30 25.99 -7.88 -6.78
N ALA A 31 24.82 -8.50 -6.55
CA ALA A 31 23.90 -8.90 -7.61
C ALA A 31 22.49 -9.15 -7.07
N TYR A 32 21.49 -8.99 -7.94
CA TYR A 32 20.17 -9.59 -7.76
C TYR A 32 20.17 -10.98 -8.39
N LEU A 33 19.62 -11.98 -7.71
CA LEU A 33 19.65 -13.38 -8.13
C LEU A 33 18.24 -13.89 -8.46
N TYR A 34 18.12 -14.73 -9.48
CA TYR A 34 16.88 -15.44 -9.79
C TYR A 34 17.16 -16.83 -10.36
N ASN A 35 16.22 -17.77 -10.22
CA ASN A 35 16.36 -19.15 -10.73
C ASN A 35 15.10 -19.63 -11.49
N ASN A 36 14.25 -18.69 -11.92
CA ASN A 36 13.05 -18.96 -12.69
C ASN A 36 13.21 -18.50 -14.15
N ASP A 37 12.15 -18.68 -14.93
CA ASP A 37 12.08 -18.27 -16.33
C ASP A 37 11.30 -16.96 -16.52
N GLU A 38 11.10 -16.20 -15.44
CA GLU A 38 10.53 -14.86 -15.53
C GLU A 38 11.51 -13.93 -16.26
N ASP A 39 10.96 -13.01 -17.05
CA ASP A 39 11.76 -11.98 -17.71
C ASP A 39 12.28 -11.01 -16.66
N ASN A 40 13.59 -10.75 -16.70
CA ASN A 40 14.29 -9.93 -15.72
C ASN A 40 15.21 -8.96 -16.46
N PRO A 41 15.34 -7.71 -15.99
CA PRO A 41 16.28 -6.76 -16.58
C PRO A 41 17.71 -7.27 -16.42
N SER A 42 18.65 -6.79 -17.24
CA SER A 42 20.08 -7.13 -17.11
C SER A 42 20.71 -6.57 -15.84
N ASP A 43 20.22 -5.43 -15.37
CA ASP A 43 20.69 -4.71 -14.20
C ASP A 43 19.57 -3.86 -13.58
N ILE A 44 19.77 -3.49 -12.31
CA ILE A 44 18.90 -2.58 -11.56
C ILE A 44 19.81 -1.51 -10.97
N ASP A 45 19.70 -0.28 -11.45
CA ASP A 45 20.57 0.85 -11.08
C ASP A 45 22.08 0.50 -11.17
N GLY A 46 22.47 -0.25 -12.21
CA GLY A 46 23.85 -0.70 -12.42
C GLY A 46 24.29 -1.89 -11.57
N VAL A 47 23.41 -2.46 -10.74
CA VAL A 47 23.65 -3.74 -10.05
C VAL A 47 23.21 -4.88 -10.96
N PRO A 48 24.09 -5.86 -11.26
CA PRO A 48 23.76 -6.93 -12.20
C PRO A 48 22.63 -7.83 -11.66
N VAL A 49 21.79 -8.31 -12.57
CA VAL A 49 20.78 -9.33 -12.30
C VAL A 49 21.24 -10.64 -12.94
N MET A 50 21.38 -11.69 -12.14
CA MET A 50 22.02 -12.93 -12.52
C MET A 50 21.08 -14.12 -12.37
N LYS A 51 20.90 -14.88 -13.46
CA LYS A 51 20.30 -16.21 -13.39
C LYS A 51 21.29 -17.14 -12.71
N ILE A 52 20.81 -17.91 -11.73
CA ILE A 52 21.60 -18.92 -11.04
C ILE A 52 20.99 -20.30 -11.20
N ASP A 53 21.87 -21.30 -11.11
CA ASP A 53 21.58 -22.73 -11.06
C ASP A 53 22.44 -23.40 -9.99
N ASP A 54 22.27 -24.71 -9.82
CA ASP A 54 22.97 -25.50 -8.79
C ASP A 54 24.50 -25.47 -8.91
N ASN A 55 25.07 -25.03 -10.04
CA ASN A 55 26.51 -24.99 -10.32
C ASN A 55 27.08 -23.58 -10.33
N SER A 56 26.23 -22.57 -10.11
CA SER A 56 26.63 -21.17 -10.16
C SER A 56 27.64 -20.84 -9.05
N LYS A 57 28.70 -20.12 -9.42
CA LYS A 57 29.77 -19.74 -8.49
C LYS A 57 29.46 -18.37 -7.88
N LEU A 58 29.05 -18.39 -6.62
CA LEU A 58 28.77 -17.20 -5.82
C LEU A 58 29.86 -17.00 -4.75
N ASP A 59 29.99 -15.79 -4.24
CA ASP A 59 30.79 -15.53 -3.04
C ASP A 59 30.02 -16.03 -1.82
N THR A 60 30.39 -17.21 -1.33
CA THR A 60 29.68 -17.91 -0.24
C THR A 60 29.83 -17.24 1.12
N THR A 61 30.70 -16.23 1.24
CA THR A 61 30.84 -15.41 2.46
C THR A 61 29.75 -14.34 2.58
N CYS A 62 29.06 -14.02 1.48
CA CYS A 62 28.00 -13.02 1.44
C CYS A 62 26.70 -13.56 2.07
N THR A 63 25.90 -12.64 2.61
CA THR A 63 24.50 -12.94 3.00
C THR A 63 23.58 -12.78 1.80
N VAL A 64 22.59 -13.67 1.67
CA VAL A 64 21.53 -13.59 0.65
C VAL A 64 20.20 -13.26 1.32
N TYR A 65 19.54 -12.19 0.91
CA TYR A 65 18.19 -11.87 1.35
C TYR A 65 17.15 -12.33 0.32
N LEU A 66 16.11 -13.05 0.73
CA LEU A 66 15.06 -13.53 -0.18
C LEU A 66 13.92 -12.50 -0.29
N GLY A 67 14.08 -11.54 -1.20
CA GLY A 67 13.13 -10.45 -1.47
C GLY A 67 12.00 -10.84 -2.41
N MET A 68 11.30 -11.93 -2.13
CA MET A 68 10.20 -12.44 -2.98
C MET A 68 9.08 -13.08 -2.17
N ARG A 69 8.00 -13.54 -2.83
CA ARG A 69 6.90 -14.22 -2.16
C ARG A 69 7.37 -15.53 -1.52
N GLY A 70 6.92 -15.83 -0.30
CA GLY A 70 7.33 -17.00 0.47
C GLY A 70 7.14 -18.35 -0.24
N ILE A 71 6.14 -18.47 -1.11
CA ILE A 71 5.92 -19.68 -1.93
C ILE A 71 7.11 -20.02 -2.84
N ASN A 72 7.91 -19.01 -3.23
CA ASN A 72 9.08 -19.18 -4.08
C ASN A 72 10.37 -19.42 -3.27
N HIS A 73 10.34 -19.26 -1.94
CA HIS A 73 11.56 -19.33 -1.12
C HIS A 73 12.18 -20.72 -1.14
N LYS A 74 11.38 -21.79 -1.13
CA LYS A 74 11.90 -23.17 -1.06
C LYS A 74 12.83 -23.49 -2.23
N GLY A 75 12.37 -23.28 -3.46
CA GLY A 75 13.14 -23.64 -4.65
C GLY A 75 14.46 -22.89 -4.76
N ILE A 76 14.46 -21.57 -4.55
CA ILE A 76 15.70 -20.78 -4.60
C ILE A 76 16.63 -21.06 -3.43
N THR A 77 16.10 -21.34 -2.24
CA THR A 77 16.93 -21.73 -1.09
C THR A 77 17.69 -23.02 -1.38
N GLU A 78 17.04 -24.02 -1.99
CA GLU A 78 17.71 -25.27 -2.39
C GLU A 78 18.85 -25.02 -3.40
N THR A 79 18.62 -24.17 -4.41
CA THR A 79 19.68 -23.77 -5.35
C THR A 79 20.84 -23.07 -4.64
N LEU A 80 20.56 -22.08 -3.79
CA LEU A 80 21.58 -21.32 -3.05
C LEU A 80 22.41 -22.21 -2.12
N LEU A 81 21.78 -23.18 -1.45
CA LEU A 81 22.48 -24.15 -0.61
C LEU A 81 23.43 -25.03 -1.42
N LYS A 82 23.04 -25.44 -2.64
CA LYS A 82 23.92 -26.19 -3.55
C LYS A 82 25.08 -25.34 -4.10
N CYS A 83 24.88 -24.04 -4.28
CA CYS A 83 25.95 -23.08 -4.55
C CYS A 83 26.89 -22.86 -3.34
N GLY A 84 26.58 -23.42 -2.17
CA GLY A 84 27.39 -23.32 -0.95
C GLY A 84 27.11 -22.09 -0.08
N MET A 85 26.01 -21.36 -0.32
CA MET A 85 25.62 -20.22 0.52
C MET A 85 25.25 -20.68 1.93
N GLN A 86 25.79 -20.00 2.94
CA GLN A 86 25.56 -20.36 4.36
C GLN A 86 24.57 -19.45 5.07
N HIS A 87 24.47 -18.19 4.63
CA HIS A 87 23.65 -17.15 5.27
C HIS A 87 22.53 -16.72 4.34
N ILE A 88 21.35 -17.34 4.50
CA ILE A 88 20.16 -17.07 3.69
C ILE A 88 19.06 -16.56 4.62
N ILE A 89 18.62 -15.32 4.41
CA ILE A 89 17.65 -14.63 5.26
C ILE A 89 16.38 -14.36 4.45
N PRO A 90 15.25 -15.01 4.78
CA PRO A 90 13.97 -14.66 4.15
C PRO A 90 13.52 -13.27 4.59
N VAL A 91 13.17 -12.41 3.64
CA VAL A 91 12.47 -11.14 3.95
C VAL A 91 10.99 -11.48 4.11
N ASP A 92 10.65 -11.96 5.30
CA ASP A 92 9.26 -12.24 5.68
C ASP A 92 8.51 -10.95 6.04
N VAL A 93 7.25 -11.09 6.47
CA VAL A 93 6.39 -9.95 6.81
C VAL A 93 6.96 -9.13 7.96
N TRP A 94 7.58 -9.77 8.96
CA TRP A 94 8.11 -9.09 10.13
C TRP A 94 9.38 -8.32 9.82
N LEU A 95 10.30 -8.95 9.06
CA LEU A 95 11.52 -8.27 8.63
C LEU A 95 11.20 -7.11 7.66
N ASP A 96 10.22 -7.26 6.76
CA ASP A 96 9.74 -6.14 5.92
C ASP A 96 9.21 -4.98 6.76
N ILE A 97 8.36 -5.26 7.76
CA ILE A 97 7.84 -4.24 8.68
C ILE A 97 8.98 -3.53 9.42
N GLU A 98 9.94 -4.29 9.94
CA GLU A 98 11.09 -3.72 10.67
C GLU A 98 11.94 -2.81 9.78
N LEU A 99 12.37 -3.31 8.62
CA LEU A 99 13.17 -2.55 7.66
C LEU A 99 12.43 -1.30 7.17
N ARG A 100 11.15 -1.44 6.83
CA ARG A 100 10.31 -0.31 6.38
C ARG A 100 10.18 0.74 7.47
N ASN A 101 9.87 0.37 8.71
CA ASN A 101 9.72 1.33 9.80
C ASN A 101 11.02 2.11 10.05
N LYS A 102 12.16 1.41 10.12
CA LYS A 102 13.48 2.06 10.25
C LYS A 102 13.78 2.98 9.06
N TYR A 103 13.48 2.53 7.84
CA TYR A 103 13.70 3.32 6.64
C TYR A 103 12.88 4.61 6.66
N ILE A 104 11.58 4.52 6.94
CA ILE A 104 10.69 5.69 6.99
C ILE A 104 11.13 6.66 8.09
N GLU A 105 11.50 6.17 9.27
CA GLU A 105 12.02 7.00 10.35
C GLU A 105 13.27 7.78 9.91
N MET A 106 14.25 7.10 9.32
CA MET A 106 15.50 7.72 8.86
C MET A 106 15.25 8.68 7.69
N TYR A 107 14.40 8.30 6.73
CA TYR A 107 14.05 9.13 5.58
C TYR A 107 13.32 10.40 6.01
N PHE A 108 12.28 10.30 6.85
CA PHE A 108 11.56 11.47 7.34
C PHE A 108 12.48 12.40 8.13
N LYS A 109 13.33 11.86 8.99
CA LYS A 109 14.34 12.66 9.69
C LYS A 109 15.26 13.41 8.72
N SER A 110 15.67 12.78 7.61
CA SER A 110 16.54 13.40 6.59
C SER A 110 15.90 14.60 5.87
N VAL A 111 14.56 14.64 5.80
CA VAL A 111 13.79 15.74 5.20
C VAL A 111 13.10 16.63 6.24
N GLY A 112 13.51 16.55 7.51
CA GLY A 112 13.00 17.40 8.59
C GLY A 112 11.57 17.06 9.05
N ARG A 113 11.09 15.84 8.79
CA ARG A 113 9.77 15.34 9.19
C ARG A 113 9.89 14.38 10.38
N LYS A 114 8.81 14.29 11.15
CA LYS A 114 8.64 13.26 12.18
C LYS A 114 7.90 12.06 11.60
N PHE A 115 8.36 10.87 11.94
CA PHE A 115 7.61 9.63 11.75
C PHE A 115 6.88 9.32 13.05
N GLU A 116 5.57 9.45 13.05
CA GLU A 116 4.73 9.27 14.24
C GLU A 116 3.72 8.17 13.97
N LYS A 117 3.68 7.17 14.83
CA LYS A 117 2.70 6.10 14.79
C LYS A 117 1.63 6.32 15.84
N ILE A 118 0.43 5.82 15.60
CA ILE A 118 -0.64 5.89 16.61
C ILE A 118 -0.23 5.20 17.93
N SER A 119 0.60 4.16 17.85
CA SER A 119 1.15 3.45 19.02
C SER A 119 2.07 4.29 19.89
N ASP A 120 2.56 5.43 19.40
CA ASP A 120 3.47 6.33 20.14
C ASP A 120 2.70 7.25 21.10
N TYR A 121 1.36 7.23 21.01
CA TYR A 121 0.47 8.08 21.76
C TYR A 121 -0.26 7.30 22.86
N GLN A 122 -0.61 8.00 23.93
CA GLN A 122 -1.41 7.47 25.04
C GLN A 122 -2.82 8.06 24.99
N SER A 123 -3.80 7.30 25.51
CA SER A 123 -5.14 7.83 25.75
C SER A 123 -5.07 8.91 26.82
N GLY A 124 -5.83 9.99 26.62
CA GLY A 124 -5.94 11.07 27.58
C GLY A 124 -6.70 10.66 28.85
N LYS A 125 -6.61 11.48 29.91
CA LYS A 125 -7.42 11.28 31.13
C LYS A 125 -8.89 11.72 30.96
N THR A 126 -9.17 12.49 29.91
CA THR A 126 -10.50 12.99 29.57
C THR A 126 -11.20 12.04 28.61
N SER A 127 -12.42 11.63 28.95
CA SER A 127 -13.26 10.83 28.05
C SER A 127 -13.77 11.70 26.91
N PHE A 128 -13.22 11.51 25.73
CA PHE A 128 -13.88 11.91 24.50
C PHE A 128 -14.77 10.76 24.02
N ASN A 129 -15.87 11.11 23.37
CA ASN A 129 -16.99 10.20 23.12
C ASN A 129 -17.34 10.16 21.62
N SER A 130 -16.33 10.31 20.75
CA SER A 130 -16.55 10.13 19.31
C SER A 130 -16.90 8.67 19.02
N ASP A 131 -17.90 8.48 18.19
CA ASP A 131 -18.21 7.18 17.63
C ASP A 131 -17.31 6.89 16.42
N ALA A 132 -17.07 5.60 16.19
CA ALA A 132 -16.17 5.17 15.14
C ALA A 132 -16.64 3.87 14.50
N THR A 133 -16.56 3.82 13.16
CA THR A 133 -16.78 2.61 12.38
C THR A 133 -15.64 2.41 11.38
N ILE A 134 -15.04 1.22 11.41
CA ILE A 134 -14.08 0.75 10.42
C ILE A 134 -14.79 -0.23 9.50
N TYR A 135 -15.03 0.17 8.26
CA TYR A 135 -15.68 -0.65 7.26
C TYR A 135 -14.68 -1.64 6.65
N VAL A 136 -14.99 -2.92 6.75
CA VAL A 136 -14.19 -4.02 6.21
C VAL A 136 -14.74 -4.40 4.84
N ALA A 137 -14.06 -3.98 3.77
CA ALA A 137 -14.45 -4.30 2.40
C ALA A 137 -14.29 -5.80 2.14
N ASN A 138 -15.40 -6.45 1.81
CA ASN A 138 -15.48 -7.89 1.59
C ASN A 138 -16.39 -8.20 0.40
N SER A 139 -16.07 -9.21 -0.39
CA SER A 139 -16.80 -9.60 -1.59
C SER A 139 -17.20 -11.08 -1.57
N VAL A 140 -18.24 -11.44 -2.32
CA VAL A 140 -18.66 -12.83 -2.50
C VAL A 140 -17.59 -13.74 -3.10
N ILE A 141 -16.58 -13.15 -3.77
CA ILE A 141 -15.46 -13.87 -4.40
C ILE A 141 -14.24 -14.02 -3.48
N ASP A 142 -14.26 -13.41 -2.29
CA ASP A 142 -13.14 -13.49 -1.36
C ASP A 142 -13.02 -14.91 -0.78
N LYS A 143 -11.78 -15.37 -0.67
CA LYS A 143 -11.47 -16.70 -0.15
C LYS A 143 -11.60 -16.71 1.37
N ALA A 144 -11.99 -17.86 1.92
CA ALA A 144 -11.98 -18.07 3.35
C ALA A 144 -10.56 -17.87 3.91
N LEU A 145 -10.47 -17.19 5.05
CA LEU A 145 -9.22 -17.00 5.77
C LEU A 145 -8.78 -18.32 6.43
N LYS A 146 -7.47 -18.56 6.47
CA LYS A 146 -6.87 -19.71 7.19
C LYS A 146 -6.75 -19.47 8.69
N GLU A 147 -6.74 -18.21 9.09
CA GLU A 147 -6.57 -17.75 10.46
C GLU A 147 -7.89 -17.20 10.98
N ASN A 148 -8.20 -17.47 12.25
CA ASN A 148 -9.32 -16.84 12.93
C ASN A 148 -8.92 -15.41 13.33
N TYR A 149 -9.56 -14.42 12.73
CA TYR A 149 -9.39 -13.01 13.12
C TYR A 149 -10.56 -12.58 14.00
N ALA A 150 -10.25 -11.97 15.13
CA ALA A 150 -11.23 -11.34 16.00
C ALA A 150 -11.35 -9.88 15.59
N PHE A 151 -12.50 -9.51 15.02
CA PHE A 151 -12.81 -8.13 14.67
C PHE A 151 -12.82 -7.23 15.91
N LEU A 152 -12.35 -6.00 15.73
CA LEU A 152 -12.56 -4.95 16.72
C LEU A 152 -14.06 -4.62 16.83
N PRO A 153 -14.55 -4.12 17.98
CA PRO A 153 -15.94 -3.70 18.12
C PRO A 153 -16.39 -2.69 17.06
N GLU A 154 -15.47 -1.81 16.64
CA GLU A 154 -15.67 -0.78 15.62
C GLU A 154 -15.63 -1.34 14.18
N GLU A 155 -15.18 -2.57 13.98
CA GLU A 155 -15.12 -3.17 12.63
C GLU A 155 -16.47 -3.74 12.21
N LYS A 156 -16.94 -3.31 11.03
CA LYS A 156 -18.21 -3.72 10.41
C LYS A 156 -17.98 -4.12 8.96
N ILE A 157 -18.58 -5.21 8.51
CA ILE A 157 -18.39 -5.70 7.15
C ILE A 157 -19.27 -4.90 6.20
N ILE A 158 -18.66 -4.37 5.12
CA ILE A 158 -19.39 -3.84 3.97
C ILE A 158 -19.16 -4.76 2.77
N GLN A 159 -20.24 -5.26 2.19
CA GLN A 159 -20.15 -6.01 0.94
C GLN A 159 -19.88 -5.06 -0.22
N VAL A 160 -18.78 -5.29 -0.95
CA VAL A 160 -18.43 -4.54 -2.16
C VAL A 160 -18.85 -5.26 -3.43
N GLY A 161 -19.20 -4.49 -4.46
CA GLY A 161 -19.70 -5.01 -5.73
C GLY A 161 -21.03 -5.72 -5.61
N THR A 162 -21.85 -5.34 -4.63
CA THR A 162 -23.14 -5.97 -4.35
C THR A 162 -24.07 -5.95 -5.55
N SER A 163 -24.08 -4.86 -6.34
CA SER A 163 -24.87 -4.75 -7.57
C SER A 163 -24.48 -5.77 -8.66
N LEU A 164 -23.27 -6.35 -8.58
CA LEU A 164 -22.75 -7.32 -9.55
C LEU A 164 -22.77 -8.75 -9.01
N ALA A 165 -23.12 -8.93 -7.73
CA ALA A 165 -23.11 -10.22 -7.06
C ALA A 165 -24.44 -10.95 -7.24
N ASP A 166 -24.39 -12.28 -7.33
CA ASP A 166 -25.55 -13.16 -7.37
C ASP A 166 -26.18 -13.39 -5.98
N ARG A 167 -25.47 -13.02 -4.91
CA ARG A 167 -25.89 -13.18 -3.52
C ARG A 167 -25.31 -12.11 -2.60
N LYS A 168 -25.95 -11.97 -1.44
CA LYS A 168 -25.44 -11.18 -0.31
C LYS A 168 -24.66 -12.07 0.66
N ILE A 169 -23.52 -11.59 1.16
CA ILE A 169 -22.80 -12.21 2.29
C ILE A 169 -23.42 -11.75 3.62
N ASN A 170 -23.00 -12.35 4.73
CA ASN A 170 -23.33 -11.85 6.07
C ASN A 170 -22.52 -10.57 6.35
N ALA A 171 -23.02 -9.43 5.87
CA ALA A 171 -22.44 -8.11 6.02
C ALA A 171 -23.39 -7.18 6.79
N ASP A 172 -22.82 -6.19 7.47
CA ASP A 172 -23.55 -5.13 8.14
C ASP A 172 -24.10 -4.10 7.13
N PHE A 173 -23.37 -3.88 6.03
CA PHE A 173 -23.68 -2.90 5.00
C PHE A 173 -23.53 -3.46 3.59
N PHE A 174 -24.23 -2.86 2.63
CA PHE A 174 -24.12 -3.19 1.21
C PHE A 174 -23.83 -1.92 0.40
N ASP A 175 -22.74 -1.95 -0.37
CA ASP A 175 -22.30 -0.78 -1.14
C ASP A 175 -23.27 -0.35 -2.25
N CYS A 176 -24.34 -1.11 -2.52
CA CYS A 176 -25.38 -0.81 -3.53
C CYS A 176 -26.56 0.01 -2.98
N GLU A 177 -26.56 0.38 -1.70
CA GLU A 177 -27.67 1.09 -1.05
C GLU A 177 -27.49 2.62 -1.17
N GLY A 178 -28.59 3.35 -1.43
CA GLY A 178 -28.56 4.82 -1.54
C GLY A 178 -27.72 5.35 -2.73
N ASP A 179 -27.10 6.53 -2.57
CA ASP A 179 -26.13 7.08 -3.53
C ASP A 179 -24.87 6.21 -3.55
N ASN A 180 -24.58 5.56 -4.67
CA ASN A 180 -23.51 4.58 -4.77
C ASN A 180 -22.93 4.42 -6.19
N ILE A 181 -21.84 3.66 -6.27
CA ILE A 181 -21.17 3.24 -7.51
C ILE A 181 -20.85 1.73 -7.51
N SER A 182 -21.69 0.92 -6.84
CA SER A 182 -21.44 -0.53 -6.64
C SER A 182 -21.32 -1.31 -7.96
N ASP A 183 -22.05 -0.88 -8.99
CA ASP A 183 -21.99 -1.43 -10.35
C ASP A 183 -20.63 -1.20 -11.05
N ARG A 184 -19.81 -0.26 -10.55
CA ARG A 184 -18.46 0.01 -11.04
C ARG A 184 -17.36 -0.79 -10.34
N ASN A 185 -17.70 -1.72 -9.45
CA ASN A 185 -16.73 -2.45 -8.61
C ASN A 185 -15.65 -3.22 -9.38
N LYS A 186 -15.94 -3.71 -10.60
CA LYS A 186 -14.92 -4.34 -11.46
C LYS A 186 -13.70 -3.45 -11.71
N GLN A 187 -13.89 -2.13 -11.73
CA GLN A 187 -12.82 -1.16 -11.93
C GLN A 187 -12.43 -0.46 -10.61
N PHE A 188 -13.43 -0.03 -9.84
CA PHE A 188 -13.24 0.76 -8.63
C PHE A 188 -12.86 -0.09 -7.40
N CYS A 189 -13.08 -1.40 -7.43
CA CYS A 189 -12.76 -2.32 -6.34
C CYS A 189 -13.28 -1.79 -4.98
N GLU A 190 -12.44 -1.78 -3.94
CA GLU A 190 -12.78 -1.29 -2.60
C GLU A 190 -13.18 0.20 -2.57
N LEU A 191 -12.92 0.96 -3.63
CA LEU A 191 -13.39 2.36 -3.73
C LEU A 191 -14.91 2.48 -3.81
N THR A 192 -15.65 1.41 -4.15
CA THR A 192 -17.11 1.44 -4.08
C THR A 192 -17.58 1.55 -2.63
N ALA A 193 -16.91 0.87 -1.69
CA ALA A 193 -17.11 1.08 -0.26
C ALA A 193 -16.64 2.48 0.16
N LEU A 194 -15.47 2.94 -0.29
CA LEU A 194 -14.97 4.28 0.04
C LEU A 194 -15.98 5.38 -0.38
N TYR A 195 -16.55 5.27 -1.58
CA TYR A 195 -17.59 6.18 -2.06
C TYR A 195 -18.87 6.07 -1.23
N TRP A 196 -19.32 4.85 -0.91
CA TRP A 196 -20.51 4.63 -0.09
C TRP A 196 -20.35 5.26 1.30
N ILE A 197 -19.22 5.05 1.96
CA ILE A 197 -18.89 5.66 3.26
C ILE A 197 -18.96 7.19 3.16
N TRP A 198 -18.40 7.78 2.10
CA TRP A 198 -18.46 9.23 1.87
C TRP A 198 -19.89 9.77 1.81
N LYS A 199 -20.84 8.99 1.28
CA LYS A 199 -22.23 9.42 1.11
C LYS A 199 -23.10 9.14 2.33
N HIS A 200 -22.78 8.11 3.11
CA HIS A 200 -23.73 7.53 4.07
C HIS A 200 -23.24 7.49 5.51
N ALA A 201 -21.92 7.48 5.77
CA ALA A 201 -21.41 7.36 7.12
C ALA A 201 -21.72 8.60 7.96
N THR A 202 -22.11 8.39 9.22
CA THR A 202 -22.53 9.45 10.14
C THR A 202 -21.59 9.61 11.32
N GLU A 203 -20.77 8.60 11.58
CA GLU A 203 -19.81 8.52 12.67
C GLU A 203 -18.77 9.64 12.59
N ASP A 204 -18.23 10.05 13.74
CA ASP A 204 -17.20 11.07 13.83
C ASP A 204 -15.88 10.59 13.19
N ILE A 205 -15.58 9.30 13.33
CA ILE A 205 -14.39 8.66 12.76
C ILE A 205 -14.80 7.49 11.87
N VAL A 206 -14.33 7.51 10.62
CA VAL A 206 -14.65 6.50 9.62
C VAL A 206 -13.37 5.89 9.06
N GLY A 207 -13.38 4.57 8.85
CA GLY A 207 -12.23 3.86 8.29
C GLY A 207 -12.60 2.87 7.20
N LEU A 208 -11.65 2.58 6.33
CA LEU A 208 -11.76 1.50 5.34
C LEU A 208 -10.55 0.58 5.46
N VAL A 209 -10.83 -0.71 5.61
CA VAL A 209 -9.84 -1.80 5.61
C VAL A 209 -10.28 -2.92 4.66
N HIS A 210 -9.38 -3.85 4.37
CA HIS A 210 -9.66 -4.98 3.46
C HIS A 210 -9.99 -6.21 4.28
N TYR A 211 -10.75 -7.17 3.73
CA TYR A 211 -11.11 -8.41 4.44
C TYR A 211 -9.93 -9.23 5.01
N ARG A 212 -8.70 -9.02 4.51
CA ARG A 212 -7.48 -9.71 4.96
C ARG A 212 -6.34 -8.79 5.36
N ARG A 213 -6.60 -7.49 5.52
CA ARG A 213 -5.59 -6.49 5.92
C ARG A 213 -6.24 -5.49 6.86
N HIS A 214 -5.80 -5.52 8.10
CA HIS A 214 -6.33 -4.71 9.19
C HIS A 214 -5.19 -3.93 9.85
N PHE A 215 -5.49 -2.76 10.38
CA PHE A 215 -4.54 -1.98 11.16
C PHE A 215 -4.24 -2.66 12.50
N ILE A 216 -2.97 -2.66 12.91
CA ILE A 216 -2.55 -3.14 14.24
C ILE A 216 -2.69 -1.97 15.22
N LEU A 217 -3.94 -1.68 15.59
CA LEU A 217 -4.29 -0.55 16.44
C LEU A 217 -3.99 -0.83 17.92
N PRO A 218 -3.56 0.17 18.71
CA PRO A 218 -3.52 0.04 20.16
C PRO A 218 -4.94 -0.06 20.74
N GLU A 219 -5.05 -0.58 21.97
CA GLU A 219 -6.29 -0.47 22.73
C GLU A 219 -6.71 1.01 22.84
N LYS A 220 -8.02 1.26 22.82
CA LYS A 220 -8.59 2.62 22.93
C LYS A 220 -8.08 3.60 21.87
N TRP A 221 -7.82 3.11 20.65
CA TRP A 221 -7.34 3.94 19.53
C TRP A 221 -8.22 5.17 19.25
N VAL A 222 -9.55 5.07 19.46
CA VAL A 222 -10.49 6.20 19.35
C VAL A 222 -10.16 7.29 20.36
N GLU A 223 -10.01 6.94 21.65
CA GLU A 223 -9.61 7.87 22.72
C GLU A 223 -8.24 8.51 22.42
N ILE A 224 -7.31 7.74 21.83
CA ILE A 224 -5.99 8.23 21.42
C ILE A 224 -6.12 9.27 20.31
N MET A 225 -6.95 9.03 19.30
CA MET A 225 -7.16 9.99 18.21
C MET A 225 -7.71 11.32 18.73
N ASP A 226 -8.68 11.27 19.64
CA ASP A 226 -9.29 12.46 20.23
C ASP A 226 -8.35 13.21 21.14
N ALA A 227 -7.73 12.53 22.10
CA ALA A 227 -6.84 13.17 23.06
C ALA A 227 -5.63 13.84 22.42
N ASN A 228 -5.25 13.42 21.21
CA ASN A 228 -4.06 13.89 20.51
C ASN A 228 -4.37 14.68 19.23
N ASN A 229 -5.64 15.01 18.98
CA ASN A 229 -6.10 15.72 17.76
C ASN A 229 -5.54 15.09 16.47
N ILE A 230 -5.55 13.75 16.40
CA ILE A 230 -5.13 13.03 15.19
C ILE A 230 -6.28 13.09 14.18
N ASP A 231 -5.95 13.44 12.95
CA ASP A 231 -6.92 13.62 11.86
C ASP A 231 -7.07 12.36 11.03
N VAL A 232 -5.97 11.63 10.82
CA VAL A 232 -5.95 10.42 10.00
C VAL A 232 -4.83 9.46 10.41
N ILE A 233 -5.17 8.18 10.37
CA ILE A 233 -4.26 7.04 10.45
C ILE A 233 -4.10 6.48 9.03
N LEU A 234 -2.87 6.45 8.54
CA LEU A 234 -2.51 5.81 7.27
C LEU A 234 -1.64 4.56 7.50
N PRO A 235 -1.61 3.61 6.56
CA PRO A 235 -0.60 2.57 6.57
C PRO A 235 0.79 3.18 6.49
N VAL A 236 1.78 2.59 7.17
CA VAL A 236 3.18 2.97 6.99
C VAL A 236 3.53 2.97 5.49
N PRO A 237 4.08 4.07 4.93
CA PRO A 237 4.36 4.17 3.50
C PRO A 237 5.35 3.11 3.04
N LEU A 238 5.12 2.57 1.84
CA LEU A 238 6.01 1.65 1.16
C LEU A 238 6.91 2.43 0.20
N TYR A 239 8.19 2.06 0.13
CA TYR A 239 9.05 2.52 -0.95
C TYR A 239 8.76 1.76 -2.25
N VAL A 240 8.57 2.50 -3.34
CA VAL A 240 8.47 1.97 -4.70
C VAL A 240 9.57 2.57 -5.59
N HIS A 241 10.06 1.79 -6.55
CA HIS A 241 11.16 2.18 -7.41
C HIS A 241 10.68 2.41 -8.86
N PRO A 242 11.22 3.42 -9.58
CA PRO A 242 12.14 4.47 -9.10
C PRO A 242 11.40 5.64 -8.42
N CYS A 243 10.12 5.82 -8.73
CA CYS A 243 9.23 6.83 -8.18
C CYS A 243 7.78 6.40 -8.42
N LEU A 244 6.79 7.14 -7.89
CA LEU A 244 5.37 6.79 -8.04
C LEU A 244 4.92 6.67 -9.51
N GLU A 245 5.39 7.56 -10.39
CA GLU A 245 5.07 7.50 -11.83
C GLU A 245 5.74 6.31 -12.52
N GLY A 246 7.06 6.16 -12.36
CA GLY A 246 7.80 5.07 -12.99
C GLY A 246 7.31 3.69 -12.51
N ASP A 247 6.96 3.62 -11.23
CA ASP A 247 6.35 2.44 -10.63
C ASP A 247 5.01 2.08 -11.27
N TYR A 248 4.14 3.07 -11.49
CA TYR A 248 2.86 2.82 -12.13
C TYR A 248 3.04 2.38 -13.58
N ARG A 249 3.83 3.12 -14.37
CA ARG A 249 4.04 2.85 -15.81
C ARG A 249 4.70 1.50 -16.09
N SER A 250 5.51 0.99 -15.16
CA SER A 250 6.13 -0.34 -15.32
C SER A 250 5.19 -1.51 -15.04
N ARG A 251 4.05 -1.27 -14.37
CA ARG A 251 3.13 -2.34 -13.93
C ARG A 251 1.73 -2.23 -14.50
N HIS A 252 1.36 -1.05 -14.98
CA HIS A 252 0.00 -0.70 -15.36
C HIS A 252 -0.03 -0.01 -16.72
N ILE A 253 -1.19 -0.04 -17.38
CA ILE A 253 -1.41 0.65 -18.66
C ILE A 253 -1.17 2.15 -18.47
N GLU A 254 -0.12 2.65 -19.12
CA GLU A 254 0.37 4.02 -18.96
C GLU A 254 -0.64 5.09 -19.37
N LYS A 255 -1.53 4.78 -20.32
CA LYS A 255 -2.57 5.71 -20.79
C LYS A 255 -3.42 6.26 -19.65
N HIS A 256 -3.82 5.43 -18.68
CA HIS A 256 -4.66 5.90 -17.57
C HIS A 256 -3.92 6.87 -16.64
N TRP A 257 -2.59 6.76 -16.56
CA TRP A 257 -1.77 7.74 -15.87
C TRP A 257 -1.77 9.09 -16.59
N ASP A 258 -1.66 9.06 -17.92
CA ASP A 258 -1.73 10.26 -18.75
C ASP A 258 -3.11 10.92 -18.72
N ASP A 259 -4.19 10.13 -18.65
CA ASP A 259 -5.56 10.61 -18.43
C ASP A 259 -5.66 11.35 -17.08
N MET A 260 -5.07 10.80 -16.00
CA MET A 260 -5.03 11.46 -14.68
C MET A 260 -4.29 12.80 -14.75
N LEU A 261 -3.11 12.85 -15.37
CA LEU A 261 -2.36 14.09 -15.51
C LEU A 261 -3.10 15.11 -16.40
N THR A 262 -3.82 14.64 -17.41
CA THR A 262 -4.67 15.49 -18.25
C THR A 262 -5.79 16.14 -17.45
N PHE A 263 -6.43 15.40 -16.53
CA PHE A 263 -7.42 15.97 -15.61
C PHE A 263 -6.87 17.18 -14.85
N PHE A 264 -5.70 17.05 -14.23
CA PHE A 264 -5.07 18.15 -13.49
C PHE A 264 -4.70 19.31 -14.42
N LYS A 265 -4.16 19.03 -15.60
CA LYS A 265 -3.78 20.06 -16.58
C LYS A 265 -4.96 20.88 -17.07
N VAL A 266 -6.15 20.28 -17.18
CA VAL A 266 -7.35 20.96 -17.68
C VAL A 266 -8.11 21.65 -16.56
N ASN A 267 -8.31 20.97 -15.43
CA ASN A 267 -9.23 21.41 -14.36
C ASN A 267 -8.53 22.08 -13.17
N HIS A 268 -7.23 21.83 -12.97
CA HIS A 268 -6.45 22.32 -11.83
C HIS A 268 -5.05 22.78 -12.28
N LYS A 269 -5.00 23.70 -13.24
CA LYS A 269 -3.74 24.19 -13.86
C LYS A 269 -2.70 24.64 -12.84
N GLU A 270 -3.14 25.27 -11.76
CA GLU A 270 -2.28 25.77 -10.68
C GLU A 270 -1.65 24.63 -9.86
N GLU A 271 -2.31 23.45 -9.80
CA GLU A 271 -1.84 22.27 -9.08
C GLU A 271 -1.02 21.33 -9.99
N TYR A 272 -1.20 21.40 -11.31
CA TYR A 272 -0.63 20.46 -12.29
C TYR A 272 0.89 20.27 -12.15
N ASP A 273 1.67 21.36 -12.10
CA ASP A 273 3.12 21.26 -12.01
C ASP A 273 3.57 20.64 -10.68
N VAL A 274 2.87 20.96 -9.58
CA VAL A 274 3.14 20.42 -8.26
C VAL A 274 2.88 18.92 -8.20
N VAL A 275 1.71 18.47 -8.67
CA VAL A 275 1.33 17.05 -8.64
C VAL A 275 2.20 16.21 -9.58
N ASN A 276 2.51 16.73 -10.77
CA ASN A 276 3.38 16.08 -11.75
C ASN A 276 4.81 15.93 -11.20
N ASN A 277 5.35 16.99 -10.59
CA ASN A 277 6.67 16.94 -9.96
C ASN A 277 6.68 15.96 -8.76
N TYR A 278 5.64 15.98 -7.92
CA TYR A 278 5.53 15.07 -6.78
C TYR A 278 5.63 13.60 -7.23
N PHE A 279 4.87 13.19 -8.24
CA PHE A 279 4.89 11.81 -8.70
C PHE A 279 6.21 11.37 -9.34
N LYS A 280 6.97 12.31 -9.92
CA LYS A 280 8.29 12.05 -10.52
C LYS A 280 9.41 11.96 -9.50
N THR A 281 9.27 12.66 -8.38
CA THR A 281 10.35 12.84 -7.40
C THR A 281 10.12 12.10 -6.09
N THR A 282 8.91 11.57 -5.86
CA THR A 282 8.56 10.82 -4.66
C THR A 282 8.45 9.34 -4.94
N ALA A 283 8.96 8.54 -4.01
CA ALA A 283 8.94 7.08 -4.04
C ALA A 283 8.14 6.47 -2.87
N LEU A 284 7.47 7.30 -2.07
CA LEU A 284 6.65 6.86 -0.94
C LEU A 284 5.19 6.69 -1.36
N PHE A 285 4.69 5.48 -1.14
CA PHE A 285 3.39 5.01 -1.58
C PHE A 285 2.55 4.59 -0.38
N THR A 286 1.31 5.06 -0.28
CA THR A 286 0.35 4.64 0.74
C THR A 286 -0.48 3.48 0.19
N PRO A 287 -0.19 2.23 0.60
CA PRO A 287 -0.78 1.07 -0.05
C PRO A 287 -2.23 0.80 0.36
N CYS A 288 -2.95 0.10 -0.51
CA CYS A 288 -4.24 -0.56 -0.27
C CYS A 288 -5.46 0.36 -0.13
N ASN A 289 -5.41 1.67 -0.41
CA ASN A 289 -6.58 2.56 -0.22
C ASN A 289 -7.19 2.47 1.19
N MET A 290 -6.39 2.09 2.19
CA MET A 290 -6.83 1.94 3.58
C MET A 290 -6.50 3.21 4.34
N LEU A 291 -7.44 3.65 5.19
CA LEU A 291 -7.26 4.77 6.11
C LEU A 291 -8.30 4.70 7.23
N ILE A 292 -8.03 5.34 8.34
CA ILE A 292 -9.03 5.70 9.37
C ILE A 292 -8.90 7.19 9.58
N ALA A 293 -9.97 7.95 9.43
CA ALA A 293 -9.91 9.41 9.46
C ALA A 293 -11.13 10.01 10.16
N ARG A 294 -10.97 11.23 10.68
CA ARG A 294 -12.12 12.06 11.02
C ARG A 294 -12.99 12.24 9.79
N ARG A 295 -14.31 12.21 9.97
CA ARG A 295 -15.25 12.23 8.84
C ARG A 295 -15.09 13.46 7.96
N GLU A 296 -14.80 14.65 8.50
CA GLU A 296 -14.48 15.81 7.65
C GLU A 296 -13.24 15.61 6.77
N VAL A 297 -12.19 14.98 7.28
CA VAL A 297 -10.94 14.71 6.56
C VAL A 297 -11.19 13.68 5.46
N PHE A 298 -11.94 12.62 5.78
CA PHE A 298 -12.38 11.61 4.80
C PHE A 298 -13.21 12.25 3.69
N ASN A 299 -14.15 13.14 4.04
CA ASN A 299 -14.98 13.86 3.09
C ASN A 299 -14.15 14.76 2.16
N ASP A 300 -13.17 15.47 2.70
CA ASP A 300 -12.28 16.33 1.90
C ASP A 300 -11.44 15.52 0.92
N LEU A 301 -10.91 14.35 1.34
CA LEU A 301 -10.23 13.41 0.43
C LEU A 301 -11.17 12.98 -0.70
N CYS A 302 -12.37 12.50 -0.36
CA CYS A 302 -13.31 11.97 -1.35
C CYS A 302 -13.77 13.03 -2.35
N LYS A 303 -14.11 14.23 -1.87
CA LYS A 303 -14.49 15.38 -2.71
C LYS A 303 -13.40 15.74 -3.71
N TRP A 304 -12.12 15.64 -3.32
CA TRP A 304 -11.00 15.95 -4.20
C TRP A 304 -10.65 14.79 -5.15
N MET A 305 -10.67 13.54 -4.66
CA MET A 305 -10.18 12.36 -5.39
C MET A 305 -11.19 11.81 -6.40
N PHE A 306 -12.47 11.66 -6.04
CA PHE A 306 -13.46 11.01 -6.91
C PHE A 306 -13.67 11.71 -8.26
N PRO A 307 -13.67 13.06 -8.37
CA PRO A 307 -13.73 13.73 -9.66
C PRO A 307 -12.59 13.32 -10.62
N VAL A 308 -11.37 13.15 -10.10
CA VAL A 308 -10.22 12.67 -10.88
C VAL A 308 -10.48 11.25 -11.36
N LEU A 309 -10.89 10.36 -10.45
CA LEU A 309 -11.11 8.93 -10.75
C LEU A 309 -12.26 8.71 -11.75
N PHE A 310 -13.34 9.48 -11.63
CA PHE A 310 -14.44 9.44 -12.59
C PHE A 310 -13.99 9.91 -13.96
N TYR A 311 -13.26 11.03 -14.04
CA TYR A 311 -12.70 11.47 -15.31
C TYR A 311 -11.84 10.38 -15.96
N VAL A 312 -10.90 9.79 -15.22
CA VAL A 312 -10.01 8.76 -15.76
C VAL A 312 -10.79 7.51 -16.19
N ALA A 313 -11.80 7.09 -15.42
CA ALA A 313 -12.61 5.94 -15.78
C ALA A 313 -13.48 6.19 -17.02
N ASP A 314 -14.03 7.39 -17.13
CA ASP A 314 -14.91 7.78 -18.23
C ASP A 314 -14.12 7.99 -19.54
N THR A 315 -12.84 8.44 -19.46
CA THR A 315 -11.93 8.53 -20.62
C THR A 315 -11.20 7.24 -20.93
N GLY A 316 -10.94 6.42 -19.91
CA GLY A 316 -10.19 5.17 -20.00
C GLY A 316 -11.02 4.03 -20.57
N GLY A 317 -12.33 3.99 -20.27
CA GLY A 317 -13.21 2.90 -20.72
C GLY A 317 -12.95 1.61 -19.95
N VAL A 318 -13.18 0.46 -20.59
CA VAL A 318 -13.03 -0.87 -19.97
C VAL A 318 -11.88 -1.60 -20.63
N GLU A 319 -10.96 -2.12 -19.82
CA GLU A 319 -9.85 -2.94 -20.29
C GLU A 319 -10.23 -4.42 -20.38
N GLU A 320 -9.70 -5.13 -21.36
CA GLU A 320 -9.94 -6.57 -21.54
C GLU A 320 -9.31 -7.41 -20.41
N ASP A 321 -8.11 -7.02 -19.95
CA ASP A 321 -7.44 -7.66 -18.84
C ASP A 321 -8.10 -7.24 -17.51
N ASN A 322 -8.71 -8.20 -16.82
CA ASN A 322 -9.42 -7.96 -15.56
C ASN A 322 -8.53 -7.34 -14.45
N TYR A 323 -7.22 -7.59 -14.46
CA TYR A 323 -6.32 -7.00 -13.48
C TYR A 323 -6.03 -5.54 -13.82
N GLN A 324 -5.72 -5.23 -15.09
CA GLN A 324 -5.47 -3.88 -15.58
C GLN A 324 -6.73 -3.00 -15.55
N ASN A 325 -7.91 -3.58 -15.72
CA ASN A 325 -9.20 -2.88 -15.62
C ASN A 325 -9.45 -2.25 -14.24
N ARG A 326 -8.66 -2.59 -13.22
CA ARG A 326 -8.69 -2.02 -11.87
C ARG A 326 -7.90 -0.71 -11.75
N TYR A 327 -7.56 -0.08 -12.86
CA TYR A 327 -6.76 1.14 -12.91
C TYR A 327 -7.28 2.30 -12.03
N PRO A 328 -8.60 2.51 -11.80
CA PRO A 328 -9.03 3.53 -10.83
C PRO A 328 -8.55 3.22 -9.41
N GLY A 329 -8.58 1.94 -9.02
CA GLY A 329 -8.01 1.46 -7.76
C GLY A 329 -6.51 1.74 -7.66
N PHE A 330 -5.74 1.43 -8.72
CA PHE A 330 -4.29 1.67 -8.72
C PHE A 330 -3.93 3.16 -8.67
N ILE A 331 -4.69 4.01 -9.35
CA ILE A 331 -4.50 5.46 -9.36
C ILE A 331 -4.85 6.06 -7.99
N SER A 332 -5.94 5.59 -7.35
CA SER A 332 -6.37 6.11 -6.05
C SER A 332 -5.30 5.97 -4.96
N GLU A 333 -4.50 4.90 -4.94
CA GLU A 333 -3.41 4.72 -3.97
C GLU A 333 -2.35 5.84 -4.10
N ARG A 334 -2.07 6.30 -5.34
CA ARG A 334 -1.16 7.43 -5.61
C ARG A 334 -1.81 8.77 -5.26
N LEU A 335 -3.09 8.94 -5.57
CA LEU A 335 -3.84 10.15 -5.22
C LEU A 335 -3.97 10.35 -3.71
N ILE A 336 -4.24 9.29 -2.93
CA ILE A 336 -4.26 9.33 -1.46
C ILE A 336 -2.90 9.77 -0.91
N SER A 337 -1.82 9.18 -1.44
CA SER A 337 -0.46 9.54 -1.05
C SER A 337 -0.18 11.02 -1.27
N TYR A 338 -0.52 11.56 -2.44
CA TYR A 338 -0.35 12.97 -2.75
C TYR A 338 -1.27 13.88 -1.94
N PHE A 339 -2.54 13.49 -1.74
CA PHE A 339 -3.53 14.31 -1.04
C PHE A 339 -3.09 14.63 0.39
N PHE A 340 -2.59 13.64 1.13
CA PHE A 340 -2.11 13.87 2.49
C PHE A 340 -0.75 14.57 2.51
N GLU A 341 0.11 14.38 1.52
CA GLU A 341 1.35 15.13 1.42
C GLU A 341 1.10 16.63 1.19
N LYS A 342 0.27 17.00 0.21
CA LYS A 342 0.00 18.41 -0.08
C LYS A 342 -0.75 19.13 1.05
N ASN A 343 -1.47 18.38 1.89
CA ASN A 343 -2.21 18.88 3.04
C ASN A 343 -1.51 18.59 4.38
N ARG A 344 -0.21 18.27 4.37
CA ARG A 344 0.52 17.86 5.58
C ARG A 344 0.52 18.89 6.72
N ASP A 345 0.40 20.18 6.38
CA ASP A 345 0.34 21.27 7.37
C ASP A 345 -1.10 21.50 7.87
N LYS A 346 -2.11 20.93 7.18
CA LYS A 346 -3.54 20.99 7.54
C LYS A 346 -3.95 19.82 8.42
N TYR A 347 -3.45 18.61 8.14
CA TYR A 347 -3.87 17.39 8.84
C TYR A 347 -2.73 16.75 9.63
N LYS A 348 -3.02 16.39 10.88
CA LYS A 348 -2.16 15.55 11.70
C LYS A 348 -2.29 14.09 11.28
N VAL A 349 -1.38 13.67 10.39
CA VAL A 349 -1.23 12.29 9.91
C VAL A 349 -0.38 11.49 10.90
N VAL A 350 -0.87 10.33 11.32
CA VAL A 350 -0.06 9.30 11.99
C VAL A 350 -0.11 8.00 11.19
N TYR A 351 0.85 7.11 11.46
CA TYR A 351 0.95 5.84 10.76
C TYR A 351 0.59 4.64 11.64
N CYS A 352 0.19 3.55 10.99
CA CYS A 352 -0.05 2.29 11.66
C CYS A 352 0.44 1.14 10.78
N ASP A 353 1.08 0.15 11.41
CA ASP A 353 1.34 -1.10 10.74
C ASP A 353 0.04 -1.86 10.49
N LYS A 354 0.07 -2.78 9.54
CA LYS A 354 -1.07 -3.60 9.18
C LYS A 354 -0.68 -5.07 9.15
N ASN A 355 -1.62 -5.93 9.51
CA ASN A 355 -1.46 -7.36 9.36
C ASN A 355 -1.74 -7.80 7.91
N PHE A 356 -1.41 -9.05 7.61
CA PHE A 356 -1.76 -9.70 6.37
C PHE A 356 -2.25 -11.13 6.68
N LEU A 357 -3.56 -11.33 6.59
CA LEU A 357 -4.19 -12.60 6.90
C LEU A 357 -4.10 -13.55 5.69
N ASN A 358 -3.80 -14.81 5.96
CA ASN A 358 -3.61 -15.81 4.91
C ASN A 358 -4.95 -16.39 4.43
N THR A 359 -5.05 -16.62 3.11
CA THR A 359 -6.14 -17.32 2.42
C THR A 359 -5.66 -18.62 1.79
#